data_AF-A0A7S1NUG3-F1
#
_entry.id   AF-A0A7S1NUG3-F1
#
_cell.length_a   1.000
_cell.length_b   1.000
_cell.length_c   1.000
_cell.angle_alpha   90.00
_cell.angle_beta   90.00
_cell.angle_gamma   90.00
#
_symmetry.space_group_name_H-M   'P 1'
#
loop_
_entity.id
_entity.type
_entity.pdbx_description
1 polymer ?
#
loop_
_entity_poly.entity_id
_entity_poly.type
_entity_poly.pdbx_seq_one_letter_code
_entity_poly.pdbx_strand_id
1 'polypeptide(L)'
;NLQVAKCLLHEGRLPGFGGVVFLDEVGRKVVLLRATGRVVLLEECGMSLEQRFAFYDQIHTTGMDIQHTPNAVACLTLGKDMTFRDYSQGAFRMRGILQGQKVQLLIIPEVQELVRRELAAAAYVPQSGDPAQQVLSAICAWLVINSMRSERIQFNQLCIQSVANVWRKNGFRALLDNHHRFTVGKRQEDPQLCAALQMFREPVGFGISASVPKPPMLTDLLASMERANACLIQSEEDHTQICTIKDRLISAARDQQREATL
;
A
#
# COMPACT_ATOMS: atom_id res chain seq x y z
N ASN A 1 6.66 10.36 -14.36
CA ASN A 1 7.57 11.46 -13.92
C ASN A 1 7.77 12.57 -14.95
N LEU A 2 8.13 12.28 -16.21
CA LEU A 2 8.33 13.34 -17.22
C LEU A 2 7.11 14.27 -17.40
N GLN A 3 5.89 13.71 -17.44
CA GLN A 3 4.67 14.51 -17.53
C GLN A 3 4.51 15.47 -16.35
N VAL A 4 4.78 15.00 -15.13
CA VAL A 4 4.75 15.83 -13.91
C VAL A 4 5.82 16.92 -13.98
N ALA A 5 7.04 16.59 -14.39
CA ALA A 5 8.12 17.58 -14.56
C ALA A 5 7.74 18.68 -15.56
N LYS A 6 7.09 18.33 -16.67
CA LYS A 6 6.54 19.30 -17.63
C LYS A 6 5.48 20.18 -16.99
N CYS A 7 4.50 19.58 -16.31
CA CYS A 7 3.45 20.32 -15.61
C CYS A 7 4.02 21.28 -14.55
N LEU A 8 4.99 20.85 -13.74
CA LEU A 8 5.67 21.70 -12.74
C LEU A 8 6.39 22.90 -13.38
N LEU A 9 7.04 22.72 -14.53
CA LEU A 9 7.70 23.83 -15.24
C LEU A 9 6.71 24.81 -15.89
N HIS A 10 5.61 24.31 -16.44
CA HIS A 10 4.62 25.10 -17.19
C HIS A 10 3.54 25.72 -16.29
N GLU A 11 2.85 24.89 -15.49
CA GLU A 11 1.72 25.27 -14.65
C GLU A 11 2.17 25.67 -13.24
N GLY A 12 3.12 24.92 -12.66
CA GLY A 12 3.67 25.21 -11.34
C GLY A 12 4.48 26.51 -11.26
N ARG A 13 4.78 27.12 -12.42
CA ARG A 13 5.47 28.41 -12.58
C ARG A 13 6.68 28.59 -11.65
N LEU A 14 7.49 27.53 -11.48
CA LEU A 14 8.68 27.49 -10.63
C LEU A 14 9.72 28.57 -11.02
N PRO A 15 9.63 29.81 -10.49
CA PRO A 15 10.43 30.91 -10.99
C PRO A 15 11.85 30.77 -10.45
N GLY A 16 12.85 31.02 -11.28
CA GLY A 16 14.26 30.90 -10.88
C GLY A 16 14.86 29.48 -11.06
N PHE A 17 14.05 28.46 -11.29
CA PHE A 17 14.54 27.11 -11.58
C PHE A 17 14.79 26.91 -13.08
N GLY A 18 16.00 26.47 -13.44
CA GLY A 18 16.44 26.16 -14.80
C GLY A 18 15.97 24.80 -15.31
N GLY A 19 15.53 23.90 -14.42
CA GLY A 19 15.02 22.59 -14.82
C GLY A 19 14.48 21.76 -13.64
N VAL A 20 13.76 20.69 -13.98
CA VAL A 20 13.22 19.74 -13.00
C VAL A 20 13.97 18.42 -13.08
N VAL A 21 14.58 18.01 -11.97
CA VAL A 21 15.25 16.73 -11.79
C VAL A 21 14.22 15.68 -11.36
N PHE A 22 14.23 14.52 -12.00
CA PHE A 22 13.36 13.39 -11.66
C PHE A 22 14.03 12.06 -12.04
N LEU A 23 13.38 10.95 -11.68
CA LEU A 23 13.83 9.60 -12.05
C LEU A 23 13.03 9.11 -13.26
N ASP A 24 13.73 8.64 -14.29
CA ASP A 24 13.10 8.05 -15.47
C ASP A 24 12.53 6.65 -15.18
N GLU A 25 11.90 6.02 -16.17
CA GLU A 25 11.25 4.71 -16.03
C GLU A 25 12.23 3.57 -15.66
N VAL A 26 13.53 3.79 -15.86
CA VAL A 26 14.60 2.84 -15.56
C VAL A 26 15.34 3.24 -14.26
N GLY A 27 14.85 4.25 -13.54
CA GLY A 27 15.43 4.72 -12.28
C GLY A 27 16.68 5.59 -12.42
N ARG A 28 16.97 6.12 -13.61
CA ARG A 28 18.11 7.03 -13.84
C ARG A 28 17.75 8.46 -13.47
N LYS A 29 18.72 9.19 -12.88
CA LYS A 29 18.58 10.61 -12.56
C LYS A 29 18.68 11.43 -13.85
N VAL A 30 17.59 12.08 -14.20
CA VAL A 30 17.49 12.93 -15.39
C VAL A 30 16.98 14.30 -15.02
N VAL A 31 17.24 15.28 -15.89
CA VAL A 31 16.75 16.65 -15.73
C VAL A 31 16.06 17.11 -17.00
N LEU A 32 14.84 17.63 -16.85
CA LEU A 32 14.13 18.35 -17.91
C LEU A 32 14.56 19.81 -17.87
N LEU A 33 15.28 20.24 -18.91
CA LEU A 33 15.77 21.61 -19.05
C LEU A 33 14.64 22.55 -19.46
N ARG A 34 14.43 23.64 -18.71
CA ARG A 34 13.41 24.66 -19.03
C ARG A 34 13.67 25.32 -20.38
N ALA A 35 14.94 25.63 -20.70
CA ALA A 35 15.30 26.40 -21.88
C ALA A 35 15.07 25.65 -23.21
N THR A 36 15.31 24.33 -23.24
CA THR A 36 15.28 23.53 -24.47
C THR A 36 14.16 22.50 -24.51
N GLY A 37 13.51 22.21 -23.37
CA GLY A 37 12.53 21.14 -23.24
C GLY A 37 13.13 19.73 -23.37
N ARG A 38 14.46 19.61 -23.44
CA ARG A 38 15.16 18.33 -23.55
C ARG A 38 15.36 17.69 -22.18
N VAL A 39 15.35 16.37 -22.16
CA VAL A 39 15.71 15.56 -21.00
C VAL A 39 17.14 15.08 -21.21
N VAL A 40 18.01 15.33 -20.23
CA VAL A 40 19.42 14.88 -20.23
C VAL A 40 19.74 14.16 -18.93
N LEU A 41 20.82 13.38 -18.91
CA LEU A 41 21.31 12.77 -17.67
C LEU A 41 21.74 13.86 -16.69
N LEU A 42 21.44 13.67 -15.41
CA LEU A 42 21.76 14.67 -14.38
C LEU A 42 23.28 14.91 -14.27
N GLU A 43 24.09 13.87 -14.49
CA GLU A 43 25.55 13.90 -14.42
C GLU A 43 26.18 14.69 -15.58
N GLU A 44 25.50 14.75 -16.73
CA GLU A 44 25.92 15.50 -17.91
C GLU A 44 25.40 16.94 -17.88
N CYS A 45 24.59 17.29 -16.88
CA CYS A 45 23.98 18.60 -16.77
C CYS A 45 24.85 19.55 -15.94
N GLY A 46 25.41 20.58 -16.58
CA GLY A 46 26.18 21.65 -15.93
C GLY A 46 25.36 22.66 -15.11
N MET A 47 24.08 22.39 -14.83
CA MET A 47 23.21 23.28 -14.05
C MET A 47 23.63 23.29 -12.57
N SER A 48 23.69 24.45 -11.93
CA SER A 48 24.02 24.52 -10.49
C SER A 48 22.89 23.94 -9.61
N LEU A 49 23.16 23.63 -8.35
CA LEU A 49 22.15 23.03 -7.45
C LEU A 49 20.96 23.98 -7.21
N GLU A 50 21.21 25.28 -7.16
CA GLU A 50 20.23 26.34 -6.88
C GLU A 50 19.20 26.48 -8.00
N GLN A 51 19.58 26.09 -9.23
CA GLN A 51 18.72 26.15 -10.41
C GLN A 51 17.88 24.88 -10.59
N ARG A 52 18.08 23.85 -9.77
CA ARG A 52 17.40 22.56 -9.89
C ARG A 52 16.19 22.49 -8.97
N PHE A 53 15.06 22.08 -9.52
CA PHE A 53 13.92 21.64 -8.73
C PHE A 53 13.84 20.12 -8.77
N ALA A 54 13.95 19.44 -7.62
CA ALA A 54 13.88 17.98 -7.59
C ALA A 54 12.46 17.49 -7.31
N PHE A 55 11.98 16.57 -8.14
CA PHE A 55 10.71 15.88 -7.97
C PHE A 55 10.96 14.41 -7.62
N TYR A 56 10.37 13.98 -6.50
CA TYR A 56 10.36 12.58 -6.06
C TYR A 56 8.95 12.02 -6.21
N ASP A 57 8.83 10.84 -6.83
CA ASP A 57 7.60 10.05 -6.77
C ASP A 57 7.68 9.03 -5.63
N GLN A 58 6.55 8.36 -5.34
CA GLN A 58 6.47 7.38 -4.26
C GLN A 58 7.23 6.09 -4.57
N ILE A 59 7.29 5.67 -5.84
CA ILE A 59 7.93 4.42 -6.25
C ILE A 59 9.44 4.48 -6.02
N HIS A 60 10.05 5.65 -6.20
CA HIS A 60 11.48 5.85 -6.02
C HIS A 60 11.82 6.57 -4.70
N THR A 61 11.10 6.32 -3.62
CA THR A 61 11.42 6.84 -2.27
C THR A 61 12.51 6.06 -1.54
N THR A 62 13.02 4.96 -2.12
CA THR A 62 14.15 4.19 -1.57
C THR A 62 15.37 4.20 -2.49
N GLY A 63 16.58 3.97 -1.95
CA GLY A 63 17.81 3.69 -2.72
C GLY A 63 18.51 4.83 -3.47
N MET A 64 17.83 5.93 -3.83
CA MET A 64 18.41 6.99 -4.66
C MET A 64 18.63 8.33 -3.92
N ASP A 65 19.80 8.95 -4.08
CA ASP A 65 20.13 10.24 -3.46
C ASP A 65 20.30 11.34 -4.53
N ILE A 66 19.60 12.47 -4.39
CA ILE A 66 19.77 13.66 -5.22
C ILE A 66 20.29 14.75 -4.28
N GLN A 67 21.45 15.32 -4.61
CA GLN A 67 22.05 16.37 -3.81
C GLN A 67 21.22 17.65 -3.90
N HIS A 68 21.02 18.30 -2.75
CA HIS A 68 20.32 19.58 -2.62
C HIS A 68 21.24 20.60 -1.98
N THR A 69 20.87 21.88 -2.08
CA THR A 69 21.56 22.94 -1.33
C THR A 69 21.38 22.74 0.19
N PRO A 70 22.31 23.23 1.03
CA PRO A 70 22.22 23.09 2.49
C PRO A 70 20.96 23.74 3.10
N ASN A 71 20.39 24.75 2.43
CA ASN A 71 19.21 25.49 2.85
C ASN A 71 17.94 25.10 2.07
N ALA A 72 17.96 23.98 1.34
CA ALA A 72 16.84 23.55 0.51
C ALA A 72 15.57 23.29 1.35
N VAL A 73 14.42 23.66 0.78
CA VAL A 73 13.10 23.43 1.37
C VAL A 73 12.32 22.50 0.46
N ALA A 74 11.86 21.36 0.98
CA ALA A 74 11.01 20.43 0.26
C ALA A 74 9.54 20.66 0.57
N CYS A 75 8.69 20.57 -0.44
CA CYS A 75 7.26 20.43 -0.27
C CYS A 75 6.90 18.94 -0.21
N LEU A 76 6.36 18.47 0.91
CA LEU A 76 5.92 17.09 1.08
C LEU A 76 4.39 17.06 1.08
N THR A 77 3.78 16.28 0.18
CA THR A 77 2.33 16.13 0.11
C THR A 77 1.85 14.94 0.94
N LEU A 78 0.69 15.06 1.59
CA LEU A 78 0.08 13.99 2.36
C LEU A 78 -1.02 13.27 1.57
N GLY A 79 -0.96 11.93 1.50
CA GLY A 79 -1.95 11.08 0.84
C GLY A 79 -2.82 10.30 1.82
N LYS A 80 -4.06 9.95 1.43
CA LYS A 80 -5.05 9.30 2.31
C LYS A 80 -4.62 7.96 2.91
N ASP A 81 -3.86 7.16 2.17
CA ASP A 81 -3.39 5.82 2.59
C ASP A 81 -1.91 5.83 3.01
N MET A 82 -1.33 7.01 3.20
CA MET A 82 0.08 7.14 3.56
C MET A 82 0.30 6.66 5.00
N THR A 83 1.35 5.88 5.22
CA THR A 83 1.81 5.45 6.55
C THR A 83 2.92 6.34 7.07
N PHE A 84 3.26 6.23 8.37
CA PHE A 84 4.39 6.98 8.94
C PHE A 84 5.72 6.62 8.26
N ARG A 85 5.86 5.37 7.81
CA ARG A 85 7.01 4.90 7.03
C ARG A 85 7.12 5.66 5.70
N ASP A 86 6.03 5.75 4.94
CA ASP A 86 6.03 6.43 3.64
C ASP A 86 6.35 7.93 3.79
N TYR A 87 5.73 8.56 4.78
CA TYR A 87 5.97 9.98 5.12
C TYR A 87 7.43 10.23 5.49
N SER A 88 8.00 9.42 6.38
CA SER A 88 9.40 9.57 6.83
C SER A 88 10.40 9.28 5.71
N GLN A 89 10.15 8.29 4.85
CA GLN A 89 10.99 8.02 3.68
C GLN A 89 11.01 9.20 2.71
N GLY A 90 9.86 9.84 2.47
CA GLY A 90 9.76 11.06 1.67
C GLY A 90 10.49 12.23 2.31
N ALA A 91 10.27 12.49 3.60
CA ALA A 91 10.91 13.57 4.33
C ALA A 91 12.45 13.42 4.36
N PHE A 92 12.96 12.23 4.65
CA PHE A 92 14.40 11.96 4.75
C PHE A 92 15.15 11.94 3.41
N ARG A 93 14.48 12.26 2.29
CA ARG A 93 15.18 12.69 1.06
C ARG A 93 15.93 14.00 1.27
N MET A 94 15.46 14.84 2.18
CA MET A 94 16.20 15.99 2.68
C MET A 94 17.21 15.52 3.74
N ARG A 95 18.36 15.02 3.28
CA ARG A 95 19.42 14.46 4.15
C ARG A 95 19.94 15.43 5.21
N GLY A 96 19.87 16.73 4.94
CA GLY A 96 20.28 17.81 5.83
C GLY A 96 19.15 18.36 6.70
N ILE A 97 18.07 17.60 6.96
CA ILE A 97 17.06 17.99 7.95
C ILE A 97 17.76 18.25 9.29
N LEU A 98 17.37 19.35 9.96
CA LEU A 98 18.03 19.90 11.16
C LEU A 98 19.42 20.53 10.92
N GLN A 99 19.95 20.48 9.70
CA GLN A 99 21.22 21.11 9.28
C GLN A 99 20.97 22.17 8.19
N GLY A 100 19.85 22.89 8.28
CA GLY A 100 19.46 23.95 7.35
C GLY A 100 18.34 23.56 6.39
N GLN A 101 18.25 22.28 5.98
CA GLN A 101 17.16 21.82 5.13
C GLN A 101 15.86 21.71 5.92
N LYS A 102 14.74 22.02 5.25
CA LYS A 102 13.41 22.00 5.86
C LYS A 102 12.41 21.27 4.99
N VAL A 103 11.33 20.80 5.62
CA VAL A 103 10.17 20.23 4.93
C VAL A 103 8.94 21.07 5.27
N GLN A 104 8.22 21.49 4.24
CA GLN A 104 6.91 22.11 4.34
C GLN A 104 5.85 21.09 3.92
N LEU A 105 4.93 20.82 4.83
CA LEU A 105 3.87 19.85 4.61
C LEU A 105 2.69 20.52 3.91
N LEU A 106 2.28 19.94 2.78
CA LEU A 106 1.13 20.36 2.00
C LEU A 106 0.00 19.36 2.20
N ILE A 107 -1.12 19.86 2.73
CA ILE A 107 -2.29 19.05 3.08
C ILE A 107 -3.47 19.61 2.33
N ILE A 108 -4.13 18.77 1.54
CA ILE A 108 -5.37 19.13 0.88
C ILE A 108 -6.56 19.06 1.88
N PRO A 109 -7.61 19.88 1.70
CA PRO A 109 -8.73 19.95 2.64
C PRO A 109 -9.39 18.60 2.94
N GLU A 110 -9.49 17.72 1.93
CA GLU A 110 -10.10 16.41 2.06
C GLU A 110 -9.30 15.49 2.99
N VAL A 111 -7.97 15.55 2.92
CA VAL A 111 -7.07 14.79 3.81
C VAL A 111 -7.08 15.41 5.20
N GLN A 112 -7.14 16.73 5.32
CA GLN A 112 -7.26 17.40 6.61
C GLN A 112 -8.53 16.97 7.36
N GLU A 113 -9.67 16.91 6.65
CA GLU A 113 -10.93 16.44 7.23
C GLU A 113 -10.88 14.95 7.60
N LEU A 114 -10.21 14.13 6.78
CA LEU A 114 -9.96 12.73 7.07
C LEU A 114 -9.15 12.55 8.38
N VAL A 115 -8.05 13.29 8.52
CA VAL A 115 -7.22 13.31 9.74
C VAL A 115 -8.08 13.67 10.95
N ARG A 116 -8.84 14.77 10.85
CA ARG A 116 -9.70 15.26 11.95
C ARG A 116 -10.71 14.20 12.39
N ARG A 117 -11.43 13.59 11.44
CA ARG A 117 -12.45 12.57 11.72
C ARG A 117 -11.86 11.35 12.43
N GLU A 118 -10.70 10.90 11.98
CA GLU A 118 -10.11 9.65 12.48
C GLU A 118 -9.43 9.82 13.83
N LEU A 119 -8.80 10.96 14.07
CA LEU A 119 -8.28 11.31 15.39
C LEU A 119 -9.40 11.49 16.41
N ALA A 120 -10.53 12.07 16.01
CA ALA A 120 -11.71 12.17 16.86
C ALA A 120 -12.25 10.78 17.25
N ALA A 121 -12.31 9.85 16.29
CA ALA A 121 -12.72 8.46 16.56
C ALA A 121 -11.75 7.70 17.47
N ALA A 122 -10.46 8.09 17.45
CA ALA A 122 -9.42 7.53 18.32
C ALA A 122 -9.30 8.27 19.67
N ALA A 123 -10.21 9.19 20.00
CA ALA A 123 -10.16 10.03 21.20
C ALA A 123 -8.79 10.73 21.40
N TYR A 124 -8.11 11.07 20.30
CA TYR A 124 -6.80 11.72 20.35
C TYR A 124 -6.92 13.11 20.98
N VAL A 125 -6.13 13.36 22.02
CA VAL A 125 -6.03 14.66 22.68
C VAL A 125 -4.83 15.42 22.10
N PRO A 126 -5.04 16.60 21.49
CA PRO A 126 -3.94 17.42 21.00
C PRO A 126 -2.97 17.78 22.13
N GLN A 127 -1.67 17.68 21.85
CA GLN A 127 -0.65 18.14 22.79
C GLN A 127 -0.68 19.66 22.92
N SER A 128 -0.34 20.18 24.10
CA SER A 128 -0.12 21.61 24.32
C SER A 128 1.14 22.06 23.57
N GLY A 129 1.03 23.15 22.80
CA GLY A 129 2.14 23.68 22.01
C GLY A 129 1.70 24.73 20.98
N ASP A 130 2.64 25.18 20.15
CA ASP A 130 2.37 26.05 19.00
C ASP A 130 1.41 25.39 18.00
N PRO A 131 0.50 26.11 17.33
CA PRO A 131 -0.46 25.51 16.38
C PRO A 131 0.19 24.64 15.31
N ALA A 132 1.38 25.00 14.80
CA ALA A 132 2.06 24.18 13.81
C ALA A 132 2.52 22.84 14.41
N GLN A 133 3.02 22.85 15.64
CA GLN A 133 3.43 21.64 16.35
C GLN A 133 2.24 20.72 16.64
N GLN A 134 1.07 21.30 17.00
CA GLN A 134 -0.15 20.54 17.22
C GLN A 134 -0.59 19.81 15.93
N VAL A 135 -0.57 20.51 14.80
CA VAL A 135 -0.91 19.93 13.49
C VAL A 135 0.05 18.80 13.12
N LEU A 136 1.37 19.00 13.29
CA LEU A 136 2.35 17.96 13.00
C LEU A 136 2.19 16.74 13.92
N SER A 137 1.92 16.94 15.21
CA SER A 137 1.67 15.84 16.16
C SER A 137 0.41 15.04 15.78
N ALA A 138 -0.67 15.74 15.41
CA ALA A 138 -1.90 15.12 14.92
C ALA A 138 -1.65 14.29 13.65
N ILE A 139 -0.87 14.80 12.71
CA ILE A 139 -0.54 14.08 11.47
C ILE A 139 0.31 12.83 11.76
N CYS A 140 1.31 12.94 12.64
CA CYS A 140 2.09 11.78 13.05
C CYS A 140 1.21 10.70 13.69
N ALA A 141 0.28 11.09 14.58
CA ALA A 141 -0.67 10.16 15.18
C ALA A 141 -1.56 9.48 14.12
N TRP A 142 -2.08 10.26 13.17
CA TRP A 142 -2.91 9.75 12.08
C TRP A 142 -2.15 8.78 11.15
N LEU A 143 -0.90 9.09 10.81
CA LEU A 143 -0.03 8.22 10.03
C LEU A 143 0.28 6.89 10.73
N VAL A 144 0.36 6.88 12.06
CA VAL A 144 0.49 5.66 12.87
C VAL A 144 -0.81 4.84 12.83
N ILE A 145 -1.96 5.49 12.97
CA ILE A 145 -3.28 4.83 12.82
C ILE A 145 -3.39 4.17 11.43
N ASN A 146 -2.95 4.85 10.37
CA ASN A 146 -2.92 4.26 9.02
C ASN A 146 -2.01 3.04 8.93
N SER A 147 -0.87 3.06 9.62
CA SER A 147 0.04 1.91 9.71
C SER A 147 -0.66 0.71 10.34
N MET A 148 -1.33 0.90 11.48
CA MET A 148 -2.11 -0.14 12.17
C MET A 148 -3.23 -0.70 11.27
N ARG A 149 -3.93 0.15 10.51
CA ARG A 149 -4.96 -0.29 9.57
C ARG A 149 -4.39 -1.12 8.42
N SER A 150 -3.26 -0.69 7.87
CA SER A 150 -2.58 -1.43 6.81
C SER A 150 -2.14 -2.81 7.30
N GLU A 151 -1.54 -2.89 8.49
CA GLU A 151 -1.16 -4.16 9.13
C GLU A 151 -2.36 -5.07 9.35
N ARG A 152 -3.51 -4.54 9.78
CA ARG A 152 -4.75 -5.32 9.92
C ARG A 152 -5.23 -5.89 8.59
N ILE A 153 -5.20 -5.11 7.51
CA ILE A 153 -5.58 -5.60 6.18
C ILE A 153 -4.64 -6.74 5.75
N GLN A 154 -3.33 -6.58 5.96
CA GLN A 154 -2.34 -7.60 5.65
C GLN A 154 -2.55 -8.87 6.47
N PHE A 155 -2.82 -8.74 7.77
CA PHE A 155 -3.14 -9.86 8.65
C PHE A 155 -4.40 -10.61 8.19
N ASN A 156 -5.47 -9.88 7.88
CA ASN A 156 -6.70 -10.46 7.35
C ASN A 156 -6.45 -11.25 6.06
N GLN A 157 -5.67 -10.67 5.14
CA GLN A 157 -5.29 -11.33 3.90
C GLN A 157 -4.46 -12.60 4.16
N LEU A 158 -3.55 -12.57 5.12
CA LEU A 158 -2.77 -13.72 5.54
C LEU A 158 -3.66 -14.83 6.10
N CYS A 159 -4.69 -14.50 6.90
CA CYS A 159 -5.65 -15.48 7.39
C CYS A 159 -6.41 -16.16 6.23
N ILE A 160 -6.92 -15.37 5.28
CA ILE A 160 -7.60 -15.89 4.07
C ILE A 160 -6.69 -16.85 3.32
N GLN A 161 -5.46 -16.41 3.05
CA GLN A 161 -4.48 -17.22 2.32
C GLN A 161 -4.08 -18.48 3.08
N SER A 162 -3.89 -18.39 4.40
CA SER A 162 -3.50 -19.52 5.24
C SER A 162 -4.58 -20.59 5.28
N VAL A 163 -5.84 -20.17 5.48
CA VAL A 163 -7.00 -21.08 5.45
C VAL A 163 -7.16 -21.68 4.05
N ALA A 164 -7.03 -20.86 3.00
CA ALA A 164 -7.09 -21.37 1.62
C ALA A 164 -5.96 -22.33 1.26
N ASN A 165 -4.78 -22.17 1.86
CA ASN A 165 -3.64 -23.04 1.60
C ASN A 165 -3.91 -24.49 2.00
N VAL A 166 -4.75 -24.74 3.01
CA VAL A 166 -5.10 -26.09 3.49
C VAL A 166 -5.71 -26.92 2.36
N TRP A 167 -6.88 -26.48 1.85
CA TRP A 167 -7.54 -27.20 0.76
C TRP A 167 -6.81 -27.05 -0.58
N ARG A 168 -6.04 -25.98 -0.81
CA ARG A 168 -5.20 -25.85 -2.00
C ARG A 168 -4.11 -26.90 -2.05
N LYS A 169 -3.45 -27.20 -0.93
CA LYS A 169 -2.46 -28.28 -0.85
C LYS A 169 -3.10 -29.65 -1.10
N ASN A 170 -4.26 -29.90 -0.51
CA ASN A 170 -4.97 -31.17 -0.69
C ASN A 170 -5.46 -31.34 -2.13
N GLY A 171 -6.05 -30.30 -2.71
CA GLY A 171 -6.46 -30.30 -4.12
C GLY A 171 -5.27 -30.48 -5.06
N PHE A 172 -4.16 -29.76 -4.83
CA PHE A 172 -2.95 -29.91 -5.64
C PHE A 172 -2.37 -31.33 -5.56
N ARG A 173 -2.28 -31.91 -4.36
CA ARG A 173 -1.84 -33.30 -4.17
C ARG A 173 -2.76 -34.28 -4.88
N ALA A 174 -4.08 -34.12 -4.74
CA ALA A 174 -5.05 -34.96 -5.44
C ALA A 174 -4.87 -34.90 -6.96
N LEU A 175 -4.60 -33.72 -7.53
CA LEU A 175 -4.33 -33.56 -8.96
C LEU A 175 -3.01 -34.22 -9.38
N LEU A 176 -1.95 -34.09 -8.58
CA LEU A 176 -0.66 -34.74 -8.85
C LEU A 176 -0.78 -36.26 -8.80
N ASP A 177 -1.46 -36.82 -7.80
CA ASP A 177 -1.60 -38.26 -7.63
C ASP A 177 -2.49 -38.89 -8.72
N ASN A 178 -3.48 -38.13 -9.20
CA ASN A 178 -4.48 -38.59 -10.17
C ASN A 178 -4.28 -38.01 -11.58
N HIS A 179 -3.11 -37.43 -11.89
CA HIS A 179 -2.88 -36.77 -13.17
C HIS A 179 -3.10 -37.70 -14.38
N HIS A 180 -2.78 -38.99 -14.22
CA HIS A 180 -2.96 -40.04 -15.23
C HIS A 180 -4.44 -40.29 -15.60
N ARG A 181 -5.39 -39.87 -14.76
CA ARG A 181 -6.84 -40.02 -15.00
C ARG A 181 -7.39 -38.95 -15.95
N PHE A 182 -6.61 -37.89 -16.23
CA PHE A 182 -7.02 -36.86 -17.19
C PHE A 182 -6.63 -37.28 -18.61
N THR A 183 -7.63 -37.41 -19.48
CA THR A 183 -7.43 -37.77 -20.89
C THR A 183 -8.01 -36.69 -21.80
N VAL A 184 -7.32 -36.41 -22.91
CA VAL A 184 -7.73 -35.40 -23.87
C VAL A 184 -9.11 -35.76 -24.43
N GLY A 185 -10.04 -34.81 -24.38
CA GLY A 185 -11.40 -34.97 -24.92
C GLY A 185 -12.40 -35.68 -24.00
N LYS A 186 -11.98 -36.13 -22.80
CA LYS A 186 -12.91 -36.66 -21.79
C LYS A 186 -13.05 -35.69 -20.62
N ARG A 187 -14.29 -35.45 -20.21
CA ARG A 187 -14.59 -34.66 -19.02
C ARG A 187 -14.30 -35.49 -17.78
N GLN A 188 -13.67 -34.91 -16.78
CA GLN A 188 -13.52 -35.57 -15.48
C GLN A 188 -14.88 -35.62 -14.79
N GLU A 189 -15.26 -36.79 -14.28
CA GLU A 189 -16.53 -37.01 -13.58
C GLU A 189 -16.35 -37.09 -12.06
N ASP A 190 -15.13 -37.37 -11.60
CA ASP A 190 -14.78 -37.42 -10.18
C ASP A 190 -15.03 -36.04 -9.53
N PRO A 191 -15.98 -35.94 -8.57
CA PRO A 191 -16.36 -34.67 -7.96
C PRO A 191 -15.20 -33.98 -7.24
N GLN A 192 -14.30 -34.77 -6.61
CA GLN A 192 -13.19 -34.23 -5.85
C GLN A 192 -12.10 -33.67 -6.77
N LEU A 193 -11.80 -34.38 -7.87
CA LEU A 193 -10.87 -33.89 -8.89
C LEU A 193 -11.43 -32.70 -9.67
N CYS A 194 -12.74 -32.67 -9.91
CA CYS A 194 -13.43 -31.50 -10.47
C CYS A 194 -13.32 -30.28 -9.55
N ALA A 195 -13.55 -30.44 -8.24
CA ALA A 195 -13.40 -29.38 -7.26
C ALA A 195 -11.95 -28.88 -7.17
N ALA A 196 -10.98 -29.81 -7.17
CA ALA A 196 -9.57 -29.47 -7.16
C ALA A 196 -9.15 -28.70 -8.42
N LEU A 197 -9.62 -29.09 -9.60
CA LEU A 197 -9.39 -28.34 -10.84
C LEU A 197 -10.02 -26.94 -10.80
N GLN A 198 -11.27 -26.85 -10.33
CA GLN A 198 -12.02 -25.60 -10.32
C GLN A 198 -11.35 -24.54 -9.44
N MET A 199 -10.69 -24.95 -8.37
CA MET A 199 -9.97 -24.06 -7.45
C MET A 199 -8.79 -23.33 -8.09
N PHE A 200 -8.13 -23.94 -9.07
CA PHE A 200 -7.00 -23.34 -9.79
C PHE A 200 -7.42 -22.68 -11.11
N ARG A 201 -8.72 -22.66 -11.42
CA ARG A 201 -9.25 -21.97 -12.59
C ARG A 201 -9.57 -20.52 -12.22
N GLU A 202 -9.01 -19.61 -13.00
CA GLU A 202 -9.39 -18.20 -12.98
C GLU A 202 -10.48 -17.98 -14.05
N PRO A 203 -11.74 -17.74 -13.67
CA PRO A 203 -12.78 -17.45 -14.64
C PRO A 203 -12.49 -16.12 -15.35
N VAL A 204 -12.54 -16.10 -16.68
CA VAL A 204 -12.32 -14.91 -17.52
C VAL A 204 -13.56 -13.99 -17.56
N GLY A 205 -14.53 -14.19 -16.65
CA GLY A 205 -15.81 -13.48 -16.66
C GLY A 205 -15.91 -12.42 -15.55
N PHE A 206 -16.21 -11.17 -15.93
CA PHE A 206 -16.50 -10.08 -14.99
C PHE A 206 -18.02 -9.90 -14.85
N GLY A 207 -18.65 -10.72 -14.02
CA GLY A 207 -20.02 -10.45 -13.57
C GLY A 207 -20.00 -9.32 -12.54
N ILE A 208 -20.21 -8.07 -12.98
CA ILE A 208 -20.26 -6.93 -12.06
C ILE A 208 -21.65 -6.87 -11.43
N SER A 209 -21.72 -7.03 -10.11
CA SER A 209 -22.97 -6.81 -9.35
C SER A 209 -23.45 -5.37 -9.54
N ALA A 210 -24.75 -5.17 -9.75
CA ALA A 210 -25.37 -3.85 -9.88
C ALA A 210 -25.38 -3.03 -8.58
N SER A 211 -24.96 -3.62 -7.45
CA SER A 211 -24.92 -2.98 -6.14
C SER A 211 -23.53 -3.08 -5.51
N VAL A 212 -23.18 -2.05 -4.72
CA VAL A 212 -21.96 -2.05 -3.89
C VAL A 212 -22.13 -3.12 -2.80
N PRO A 213 -21.37 -4.22 -2.82
CA PRO A 213 -21.51 -5.28 -1.83
C PRO A 213 -21.09 -4.76 -0.45
N LYS A 214 -21.88 -5.06 0.58
CA LYS A 214 -21.42 -4.85 1.96
C LYS A 214 -20.36 -5.91 2.26
N PRO A 215 -19.14 -5.53 2.65
CA PRO A 215 -18.09 -6.51 2.94
C PRO A 215 -18.54 -7.39 4.11
N PRO A 216 -18.59 -8.73 3.95
CA PRO A 216 -18.96 -9.64 5.03
C PRO A 216 -17.89 -9.59 6.14
N MET A 217 -18.27 -9.99 7.36
CA MET A 217 -17.29 -10.23 8.40
C MET A 217 -16.29 -11.29 7.94
N LEU A 218 -15.02 -11.11 8.28
CA LEU A 218 -13.97 -12.02 7.82
C LEU A 218 -14.24 -13.46 8.29
N THR A 219 -14.80 -13.63 9.49
CA THR A 219 -15.23 -14.94 10.02
C THR A 219 -16.26 -15.62 9.12
N ASP A 220 -17.24 -14.87 8.60
CA ASP A 220 -18.28 -15.38 7.72
C ASP A 220 -17.73 -15.74 6.35
N LEU A 221 -16.80 -14.92 5.85
CA LEU A 221 -16.07 -15.20 4.62
C LEU A 221 -15.30 -16.51 4.77
N LEU A 222 -14.51 -16.67 5.83
CA LEU A 222 -13.74 -17.91 6.07
C LEU A 222 -14.66 -19.13 6.22
N ALA A 223 -15.79 -18.99 6.91
CA ALA A 223 -16.76 -20.07 7.04
C ALA A 223 -17.43 -20.43 5.70
N SER A 224 -17.71 -19.45 4.84
CA SER A 224 -18.24 -19.72 3.51
C SER A 224 -17.21 -20.39 2.60
N MET A 225 -15.95 -19.97 2.66
CA MET A 225 -14.84 -20.59 1.93
C MET A 225 -14.60 -22.04 2.38
N GLU A 226 -14.64 -22.31 3.69
CA GLU A 226 -14.53 -23.67 4.22
C GLU A 226 -15.67 -24.56 3.72
N ARG A 227 -16.94 -24.10 3.82
CA ARG A 227 -18.09 -24.87 3.31
C ARG A 227 -17.98 -25.14 1.81
N ALA A 228 -17.55 -24.16 1.03
CA ALA A 228 -17.38 -24.30 -0.41
C ALA A 228 -16.27 -25.30 -0.79
N ASN A 229 -15.27 -25.51 0.08
CA ASN A 229 -14.13 -26.39 -0.16
C ASN A 229 -14.10 -27.63 0.75
N ALA A 230 -15.21 -27.96 1.42
CA ALA A 230 -15.29 -29.04 2.39
C ALA A 230 -14.84 -30.41 1.84
N CYS A 231 -15.08 -30.69 0.56
CA CYS A 231 -14.64 -31.92 -0.11
C CYS A 231 -13.10 -32.07 -0.24
N LEU A 232 -12.35 -31.02 0.04
CA LEU A 232 -10.88 -30.96 -0.03
C LEU A 232 -10.24 -30.74 1.35
N ILE A 233 -11.04 -30.75 2.42
CA ILE A 233 -10.58 -30.76 3.81
C ILE A 233 -10.74 -32.22 4.27
N GLN A 234 -9.63 -32.93 4.44
CA GLN A 234 -9.65 -34.39 4.51
C GLN A 234 -9.22 -34.93 5.87
N SER A 235 -8.29 -34.25 6.55
CA SER A 235 -7.67 -34.73 7.79
C SER A 235 -8.12 -33.95 9.03
N GLU A 236 -8.03 -34.57 10.20
CA GLU A 236 -8.21 -33.86 11.47
C GLU A 236 -7.16 -32.74 11.66
N GLU A 237 -5.99 -32.90 11.06
CA GLU A 237 -4.96 -31.86 11.04
C GLU A 237 -5.43 -30.63 10.25
N ASP A 238 -6.08 -30.82 9.09
CA ASP A 238 -6.65 -29.72 8.29
C ASP A 238 -7.67 -28.92 9.11
N HIS A 239 -8.59 -29.63 9.77
CA HIS A 239 -9.59 -29.01 10.65
C HIS A 239 -8.93 -28.25 11.80
N THR A 240 -7.91 -28.84 12.44
CA THR A 240 -7.17 -28.21 13.54
C THR A 240 -6.46 -26.93 13.08
N GLN A 241 -5.84 -26.94 11.90
CA GLN A 241 -5.17 -25.77 11.32
C GLN A 241 -6.17 -24.64 11.03
N ILE A 242 -7.32 -24.96 10.42
CA ILE A 242 -8.39 -23.99 10.14
C ILE A 242 -8.94 -23.39 11.44
N CYS A 243 -9.25 -24.22 12.44
CA CYS A 243 -9.73 -23.77 13.75
C CYS A 243 -8.71 -22.84 14.42
N THR A 244 -7.42 -23.21 14.43
CA THR A 244 -6.36 -22.38 15.01
C THR A 244 -6.29 -21.00 14.36
N ILE A 245 -6.43 -20.90 13.03
CA ILE A 245 -6.40 -19.61 12.32
C ILE A 245 -7.64 -18.78 12.66
N LYS A 246 -8.82 -19.40 12.74
CA LYS A 246 -10.06 -18.71 13.13
C LYS A 246 -10.01 -18.22 14.57
N ASP A 247 -9.46 -19.01 15.48
CA ASP A 247 -9.33 -18.64 16.89
C ASP A 247 -8.41 -17.42 17.06
N ARG A 248 -7.30 -17.37 16.32
CA ARG A 248 -6.41 -16.18 16.27
C ARG A 248 -7.12 -14.94 15.74
N LEU A 249 -7.99 -15.09 14.75
CA LEU A 249 -8.78 -13.98 14.23
C LEU A 249 -9.80 -13.49 15.27
N ILE A 250 -10.48 -14.41 15.95
CA ILE A 250 -11.47 -14.09 16.98
C ILE A 250 -10.79 -13.45 18.20
N SER A 251 -9.62 -13.93 18.62
CA SER A 251 -8.86 -13.29 19.71
C SER A 251 -8.46 -11.86 19.35
N ALA A 252 -7.92 -11.65 18.14
CA ALA A 252 -7.56 -10.32 17.66
C ALA A 252 -8.77 -9.37 17.57
N ALA A 253 -9.95 -9.86 17.19
CA ALA A 253 -11.18 -9.07 17.16
C ALA A 253 -11.70 -8.72 18.56
N ARG A 254 -11.55 -9.63 19.54
CA ARG A 254 -11.95 -9.41 20.94
C ARG A 254 -11.07 -8.38 21.63
N ASP A 255 -9.76 -8.42 21.39
CA ASP A 255 -8.82 -7.45 21.95
C ASP A 255 -9.17 -6.03 21.46
N GLN A 256 -9.55 -5.88 20.19
CA GLN A 256 -10.03 -4.61 19.62
C GLN A 256 -11.31 -4.09 20.26
N GLN A 257 -12.29 -4.96 20.53
CA GLN A 257 -13.53 -4.54 21.19
C GLN A 257 -13.30 -4.09 22.63
N ARG A 258 -12.35 -4.73 23.34
CA ARG A 258 -11.98 -4.33 24.70
C ARG A 258 -11.29 -2.96 24.72
N GLU A 259 -10.38 -2.71 23.79
CA GLU A 259 -9.71 -1.41 23.66
C GLU A 259 -10.66 -0.28 23.24
N ALA A 260 -11.71 -0.57 22.46
CA ALA A 260 -12.71 0.43 22.06
C ALA A 260 -13.75 0.78 23.15
N THR A 261 -13.79 0.02 24.25
CA THR A 261 -14.76 0.18 25.35
C THR A 261 -14.12 0.81 26.61
N LEU A 262 -12.79 1.00 26.60
CA LEU A 262 -12.01 1.69 27.64
C LEU A 262 -11.75 3.14 27.23
#